data_AF-A0A0V0YS91-F1
#
_entry.id   AF-A0A0V0YS91-F1
#
_cell.length_a   1.000
_cell.length_b   1.000
_cell.length_c   1.000
_cell.angle_alpha   90.00
_cell.angle_beta   90.00
_cell.angle_gamma   90.00
#
_symmetry.space_group_name_H-M   'P 1'
#
loop_
_entity.id
_entity.type
_entity.pdbx_description
1 polymer ?
#
loop_
_entity_poly.entity_id
_entity_poly.type
_entity_poly.pdbx_seq_one_letter_code
_entity_poly.pdbx_strand_id
1 'polypeptide(L)'
;MQALRRFIARRGRPEIIQSDNFRSFKAAASELRQLWRHVDVDRVQRELVGHRIHWKFITERAPWMGGYWERLVRSIKESLRKILG
;
A
#
# COMPACT_ATOMS: atom_id res chain seq x y z
N MET A 1 -6.88 3.67 7.91
CA MET A 1 -6.06 4.76 7.31
C MET A 1 -4.91 5.30 8.17
N GLN A 2 -4.93 5.16 9.51
CA GLN A 2 -3.85 5.73 10.36
C GLN A 2 -2.45 5.17 10.06
N ALA A 3 -2.34 3.86 9.78
CA ALA A 3 -1.05 3.23 9.46
C ALA A 3 -0.40 3.81 8.20
N LEU A 4 -1.18 4.01 7.13
CA LEU A 4 -0.68 4.61 5.89
C LEU A 4 -0.23 6.07 6.09
N ARG A 5 -0.99 6.86 6.86
CA ARG A 5 -0.60 8.23 7.22
C ARG A 5 0.72 8.26 8.00
N ARG A 6 0.88 7.38 9.00
CA ARG A 6 2.13 7.26 9.78
C ARG A 6 3.29 6.80 8.90
N PHE A 7 3.05 5.91 7.94
CA PHE A 7 4.07 5.48 6.99
C PHE A 7 4.53 6.64 6.10
N ILE A 8 3.61 7.38 5.50
CA ILE A 8 3.92 8.54 4.65
C ILE A 8 4.68 9.60 5.45
N ALA A 9 4.26 9.88 6.68
CA ALA A 9 4.93 10.84 7.55
C ALA A 9 6.37 10.43 7.92
N ARG A 10 6.65 9.12 8.04
CA ARG A 10 7.97 8.62 8.45
C ARG A 10 8.93 8.30 7.30
N ARG A 11 8.40 7.86 6.16
CA ARG A 11 9.18 7.32 5.03
C ARG A 11 9.00 8.12 3.74
N GLY A 12 8.15 9.14 3.75
CA GLY A 12 7.75 9.84 2.54
C GLY A 12 6.66 9.08 1.78
N ARG A 13 6.19 9.69 0.70
CA ARG A 13 5.08 9.15 -0.09
C ARG A 13 5.56 8.00 -0.98
N PRO A 14 4.99 6.79 -0.88
CA PRO A 14 5.37 5.70 -1.77
C PRO A 14 4.90 5.98 -3.21
N GLU A 15 5.64 5.52 -4.20
CA GLU A 15 5.20 5.62 -5.59
C GLU A 15 4.23 4.48 -5.95
N ILE A 16 4.40 3.30 -5.36
CA ILE A 16 3.58 2.12 -5.63
C ILE A 16 3.16 1.48 -4.31
N ILE A 17 1.88 1.14 -4.18
CA ILE A 17 1.36 0.28 -3.10
C ILE A 17 0.87 -1.01 -3.75
N GLN A 18 1.38 -2.16 -3.29
CA GLN A 18 0.86 -3.46 -3.67
C GLN A 18 0.07 -4.07 -2.51
N SER A 19 -1.13 -4.58 -2.80
CA SER A 19 -1.93 -5.32 -1.81
C SER A 19 -2.62 -6.53 -2.43
N ASP A 20 -3.08 -7.44 -1.58
CA ASP A 20 -3.99 -8.50 -2.01
C ASP A 20 -5.39 -7.95 -2.34
N ASN A 21 -6.26 -8.80 -2.88
CA ASN A 21 -7.62 -8.44 -3.27
C ASN A 21 -8.63 -8.41 -2.10
N PHE A 22 -8.15 -8.38 -0.85
CA PHE A 22 -9.04 -8.38 0.29
C PHE A 22 -9.91 -7.13 0.32
N ARG A 23 -11.18 -7.28 0.77
CA ARG A 23 -12.17 -6.19 0.75
C ARG A 23 -11.71 -4.96 1.52
N SER A 24 -10.99 -5.15 2.63
CA SER A 24 -10.41 -4.07 3.44
C SER A 24 -9.42 -3.20 2.65
N PHE A 25 -8.60 -3.79 1.77
CA PHE A 25 -7.68 -3.01 0.94
C PHE A 25 -8.39 -2.34 -0.22
N LYS A 26 -9.41 -2.98 -0.81
CA LYS A 26 -10.26 -2.33 -1.83
C LYS A 26 -10.98 -1.10 -1.26
N ALA A 27 -11.49 -1.19 -0.02
CA ALA A 27 -12.09 -0.06 0.70
C ALA A 27 -11.07 1.04 0.98
N ALA A 28 -9.89 0.71 1.52
CA ALA A 28 -8.83 1.66 1.80
C ALA A 28 -8.33 2.39 0.53
N ALA A 29 -8.21 1.68 -0.60
CA ALA A 29 -7.89 2.28 -1.88
C ALA A 29 -8.99 3.25 -2.37
N SER A 30 -10.26 2.94 -2.09
CA SER A 30 -11.39 3.82 -2.42
C SER A 30 -11.39 5.10 -1.57
N GLU A 31 -11.20 4.98 -0.25
CA GLU A 31 -11.05 6.12 0.66
C GLU A 31 -9.87 7.00 0.25
N LEU A 32 -8.74 6.37 -0.11
CA LEU A 32 -7.58 7.08 -0.59
C LEU A 32 -7.93 7.88 -1.86
N ARG A 33 -8.58 7.25 -2.86
CA ARG A 33 -9.05 7.94 -4.07
C ARG A 33 -10.01 9.10 -3.79
N GLN A 34 -10.85 9.02 -2.76
CA GLN A 34 -11.72 10.13 -2.36
C GLN A 34 -10.94 11.27 -1.71
N LEU A 35 -10.01 10.98 -0.81
CA LEU A 35 -9.14 11.99 -0.20
C LEU A 35 -8.35 12.79 -1.24
N TRP A 36 -7.87 12.14 -2.31
CA TRP A 36 -7.15 12.81 -3.39
C TRP A 36 -8.06 13.56 -4.38
N ARG A 37 -9.38 13.30 -4.40
CA ARG A 37 -10.34 14.07 -5.22
C ARG A 37 -10.60 15.47 -4.68
N HIS A 38 -10.38 15.69 -3.39
CA HIS A 38 -10.48 17.01 -2.76
C HIS A 38 -9.22 17.88 -2.98
N VAL A 39 -8.18 17.35 -3.62
CA VAL A 39 -6.97 18.08 -4.01
C VAL A 39 -7.07 18.31 -5.52
N ASP A 40 -7.50 19.52 -5.87
CA ASP A 40 -7.68 20.15 -7.19
C ASP A 40 -7.30 19.29 -8.42
N VAL A 41 -8.29 18.93 -9.23
CA VAL A 41 -8.23 17.74 -10.09
C VAL A 41 -7.59 18.01 -11.46
N ASP A 42 -7.76 19.19 -12.06
CA ASP A 42 -7.49 19.38 -13.50
C ASP A 42 -6.05 19.79 -13.85
N ARG A 43 -5.42 20.62 -13.02
CA ARG A 43 -4.01 21.00 -13.23
C ARG A 43 -3.07 19.93 -12.71
N VAL A 44 -3.48 19.29 -11.63
CA VAL A 44 -2.69 18.28 -10.93
C VAL A 44 -2.78 16.98 -11.76
N GLN A 45 -3.91 16.58 -12.39
CA GLN A 45 -3.98 15.33 -13.19
C GLN A 45 -2.89 15.18 -14.25
N ARG A 46 -2.48 16.28 -14.91
CA ARG A 46 -1.44 16.26 -15.96
C ARG A 46 -0.03 16.11 -15.40
N GLU A 47 0.29 16.68 -14.24
CA GLU A 47 1.56 16.47 -13.55
C GLU A 47 1.58 15.17 -12.70
N LEU A 48 0.41 14.67 -12.30
CA LEU A 48 0.24 13.54 -11.38
C LEU A 48 0.40 12.16 -11.99
N VAL A 49 0.38 12.03 -13.32
CA VAL A 49 0.77 10.77 -13.98
C VAL A 49 2.22 10.41 -13.58
N GLY A 50 3.07 11.40 -13.29
CA GLY A 50 4.46 11.17 -12.85
C GLY A 50 4.64 10.92 -11.35
N HIS A 51 3.63 11.18 -10.49
CA HIS A 51 3.86 11.19 -9.05
C HIS A 51 2.80 10.50 -8.16
N ARG A 52 1.59 10.12 -8.64
CA ARG A 52 0.57 9.50 -7.77
C ARG A 52 0.92 8.08 -7.36
N ILE A 53 0.76 7.79 -6.06
CA ILE A 53 0.81 6.45 -5.48
C ILE A 53 -0.07 5.50 -6.33
N HIS A 54 0.57 4.61 -7.07
CA HIS A 54 -0.11 3.65 -7.92
C HIS A 54 -0.43 2.39 -7.10
N TRP A 55 -1.72 2.17 -6.84
CA TRP A 55 -2.17 1.00 -6.07
C TRP A 55 -2.39 -0.19 -7.00
N LYS A 56 -1.49 -1.17 -6.96
CA LYS A 56 -1.60 -2.43 -7.69
C LYS A 56 -2.21 -3.50 -6.80
N PHE A 57 -3.26 -4.13 -7.29
CA PHE A 57 -3.76 -5.37 -6.70
C PHE A 57 -3.08 -6.55 -7.37
N ILE A 58 -2.75 -7.59 -6.62
CA ILE A 58 -2.24 -8.83 -7.21
C ILE A 58 -3.30 -9.46 -8.11
N THR A 59 -2.87 -10.20 -9.13
CA THR A 59 -3.78 -10.94 -10.01
C THR A 59 -4.62 -11.93 -9.18
N GLU A 60 -5.94 -11.92 -9.40
CA GLU A 60 -6.84 -12.90 -8.78
C GLU A 60 -6.39 -14.32 -9.18
N ARG A 61 -6.23 -15.22 -8.20
CA ARG A 61 -5.72 -16.60 -8.37
C ARG A 61 -4.22 -16.76 -8.67
N ALA A 62 -3.40 -15.75 -8.37
CA ALA A 62 -1.93 -15.89 -8.39
C ALA A 62 -1.33 -15.99 -6.97
N PRO A 63 -1.49 -17.12 -6.24
CA PRO A 63 -1.03 -17.26 -4.86
C PRO A 63 0.49 -17.14 -4.72
N TRP A 64 1.26 -17.44 -5.77
CA TRP A 64 2.72 -17.30 -5.76
C TRP A 64 3.18 -15.84 -5.61
N MET A 65 2.37 -14.86 -6.02
CA MET A 65 2.67 -13.43 -5.84
C MET A 65 2.61 -13.01 -4.36
N GLY A 66 1.90 -13.77 -3.52
CA GLY A 66 1.86 -13.58 -2.07
C GLY A 66 3.11 -14.09 -1.34
N GLY A 67 3.83 -15.04 -1.92
CA GLY A 67 4.92 -15.75 -1.24
C GLY A 67 6.11 -14.87 -0.84
N TYR A 68 6.40 -13.80 -1.60
CA TYR A 68 7.44 -12.84 -1.20
C TYR A 68 7.05 -12.10 0.09
N TRP A 69 5.80 -11.63 0.19
CA TRP A 69 5.30 -10.93 1.38
C TRP A 69 5.26 -11.86 2.60
N GLU A 70 4.85 -13.12 2.42
CA GLU A 70 4.85 -14.11 3.50
C GLU A 70 6.26 -14.39 4.04
N ARG A 71 7.27 -14.50 3.17
CA ARG A 71 8.67 -14.68 3.58
C ARG A 71 9.18 -13.46 4.36
N LEU A 72 8.84 -12.25 3.91
CA LEU A 72 9.24 -11.02 4.60
C LEU A 72 8.61 -10.94 6.00
N VAL A 73 7.31 -11.24 6.12
CA VAL A 73 6.62 -11.30 7.42
C VAL A 73 7.21 -12.41 8.30
N ARG A 74 7.55 -13.57 7.73
CA ARG A 74 8.19 -14.67 8.46
C ARG A 74 9.54 -14.23 9.06
N SER A 75 10.39 -13.58 8.28
CA SER A 75 11.69 -13.08 8.76
C SER A 75 11.52 -12.14 9.96
N ILE A 76 10.56 -11.21 9.90
CA ILE A 76 10.27 -10.31 11.02
C ILE A 76 9.78 -11.08 12.25
N LYS A 77 8.85 -12.03 12.07
CA LYS A 77 8.31 -12.84 13.18
C LYS A 77 9.39 -13.71 13.83
N GLU A 78 10.27 -14.31 13.04
CA GLU A 78 11.38 -15.11 13.54
C GLU A 78 12.36 -14.26 14.35
N SER A 79 12.74 -13.08 13.85
CA SER A 79 13.59 -12.14 14.59
C SER A 79 12.93 -11.69 15.90
N LEU A 80 11.64 -11.36 15.87
CA LEU A 80 10.90 -10.97 17.08
C LEU A 80 10.82 -12.10 18.10
N ARG A 81 10.54 -13.33 17.66
CA ARG A 81 10.47 -14.51 18.54
C ARG A 81 11.82 -14.80 19.18
N LYS A 82 12.92 -14.64 18.44
CA LYS A 82 14.28 -14.80 18.99
C LYS A 82 14.62 -13.75 20.06
N ILE A 83 14.12 -12.52 19.92
CA ILE A 83 14.40 -11.42 20.85
C ILE A 83 13.49 -11.47 22.08
N LEU A 84 12.22 -11.85 21.91
CA LEU A 84 11.20 -11.79 22.96
C LEU A 84 10.95 -13.12 23.68
N GLY A 85 11.34 -14.27 23.09
CA GLY A 85 11.07 -15.62 23.62
C GLY A 85 9.79 -16.23 23.05
#